data_AF-R7UDN7-F1
#
_entry.id   AF-R7UDN7-F1
#
_cell.length_a   1.000
_cell.length_b   1.000
_cell.length_c   1.000
_cell.angle_alpha   90.00
_cell.angle_beta   90.00
_cell.angle_gamma   90.00
#
_symmetry.space_group_name_H-M   'P 1'
#
loop_
_entity.id
_entity.type
_entity.pdbx_description
1 polymer ?
#
loop_
_entity_poly.entity_id
_entity_poly.type
_entity_poly.pdbx_seq_one_letter_code
_entity_poly.pdbx_strand_id
1 'polypeptide(L)'
;MPKKSGKLAKMTEEERILYLEQQRLAEEEMRKKKEDMLTQFLKDKLNKEEKATKFNMNKLNHQWRNIMREAKSKELKKDIEILSQTFERVVDRKESVIKSLAKDLVEAEEQYSMALRSHLQNVDHLVDLQNQRLEQLQTEFDCEKEILIEEFDTERSMLVDQHSKEMSEASDIMFAMEQNFNERENEAKSDFQSMRDEIKNKNLEEKHALRVQLEMTVEDLWNQFQAALRNYQETTEERKKSFEELKAKDEKSAKEIEMQMRKLQRLSDNISSLKTKMGNNAKECEERNKQLREERESMIAHFQELKGQMNKLREAERERLTKLTLESNAAIKELKRKAEKGERILRLAEMCRKVETEEEKVLPFYATSLTEEELEDVEAATLEPPSEKMAAVMYEYTSLENFWKRYNKALLDKVALDKEKAVLFQENQQLRTLLKQYLDGISVNDEILSQVNPLFVINNRSNIKMNVPVMDPRVRRQATGPPTNVVIEAAHVAKHLPS
;
A
#
# COMPACT_ATOMS: atom_id res chain seq x y z
N MET A 1 -44.59 -130.70 -35.91
CA MET A 1 -44.15 -132.11 -35.74
C MET A 1 -44.71 -132.58 -34.40
N PRO A 2 -45.50 -133.68 -34.34
CA PRO A 2 -45.05 -135.00 -34.75
C PRO A 2 -45.70 -135.51 -36.05
N LYS A 3 -45.05 -136.56 -36.58
CA LYS A 3 -45.10 -137.11 -37.93
C LYS A 3 -46.48 -137.71 -38.30
N LYS A 4 -47.04 -137.30 -39.44
CA LYS A 4 -48.09 -138.03 -40.19
C LYS A 4 -47.53 -138.43 -41.56
N SER A 5 -46.71 -139.48 -41.63
CA SER A 5 -46.18 -140.02 -42.90
C SER A 5 -46.83 -141.37 -43.23
N GLY A 6 -48.14 -141.35 -43.50
CA GLY A 6 -48.91 -142.55 -43.87
C GLY A 6 -49.93 -142.34 -44.99
N LYS A 7 -49.92 -141.19 -45.69
CA LYS A 7 -50.98 -140.80 -46.62
C LYS A 7 -50.47 -140.17 -47.93
N LEU A 8 -49.31 -140.61 -48.41
CA LEU A 8 -48.66 -140.10 -49.63
C LEU A 8 -48.27 -141.21 -50.64
N ALA A 9 -48.82 -142.42 -50.49
CA ALA A 9 -48.57 -143.55 -51.39
C ALA A 9 -49.74 -143.89 -52.34
N LYS A 10 -50.78 -143.03 -52.41
CA LYS A 10 -52.03 -143.29 -53.17
C LYS A 10 -52.64 -142.05 -53.85
N MET A 11 -51.85 -141.10 -54.38
CA MET A 11 -52.41 -139.96 -55.14
C MET A 11 -51.53 -139.60 -56.35
N THR A 12 -52.18 -139.24 -57.45
CA THR A 12 -51.63 -138.89 -58.77
C THR A 12 -50.87 -137.55 -58.75
N GLU A 13 -49.89 -137.42 -59.66
CA GLU A 13 -48.87 -136.35 -59.71
C GLU A 13 -49.46 -134.92 -59.59
N GLU A 14 -50.62 -134.64 -60.20
CA GLU A 14 -51.25 -133.32 -60.24
C GLU A 14 -51.85 -132.88 -58.88
N GLU A 15 -52.45 -133.79 -58.12
CA GLU A 15 -53.04 -133.48 -56.80
C GLU A 15 -51.97 -133.26 -55.73
N ARG A 16 -50.79 -133.86 -55.94
CA ARG A 16 -49.61 -133.68 -55.08
C ARG A 16 -49.00 -132.30 -55.26
N ILE A 17 -48.98 -131.77 -56.49
CA ILE A 17 -48.48 -130.43 -56.80
C ILE A 17 -49.42 -129.36 -56.22
N LEU A 18 -50.74 -129.51 -56.38
CA LEU A 18 -51.72 -128.54 -55.86
C LEU A 18 -51.71 -128.48 -54.31
N TYR A 19 -51.60 -129.63 -53.64
CA TYR A 19 -51.52 -129.68 -52.18
C TYR A 19 -50.20 -129.07 -51.66
N LEU A 20 -49.08 -129.34 -52.32
CA LEU A 20 -47.79 -128.73 -51.99
C LEU A 20 -47.79 -127.22 -52.26
N GLU A 21 -48.48 -126.75 -53.29
CA GLU A 21 -48.62 -125.33 -53.61
C GLU A 21 -49.55 -124.61 -52.63
N GLN A 22 -50.66 -125.23 -52.22
CA GLN A 22 -51.56 -124.72 -51.19
C GLN A 22 -50.88 -124.70 -49.81
N GLN A 23 -50.05 -125.71 -49.51
CA GLN A 23 -49.22 -125.74 -48.31
C GLN A 23 -48.13 -124.67 -48.36
N ARG A 24 -47.49 -124.44 -49.52
CA ARG A 24 -46.50 -123.37 -49.72
C ARG A 24 -47.13 -121.99 -49.57
N LEU A 25 -48.31 -121.75 -50.16
CA LEU A 25 -49.03 -120.49 -50.03
C LEU A 25 -49.52 -120.24 -48.60
N ALA A 26 -50.01 -121.26 -47.90
CA ALA A 26 -50.39 -121.14 -46.48
C ALA A 26 -49.16 -120.92 -45.59
N GLU A 27 -48.02 -121.56 -45.87
CA GLU A 27 -46.76 -121.33 -45.17
C GLU A 27 -46.19 -119.93 -45.46
N GLU A 28 -46.30 -119.42 -46.69
CA GLU A 28 -45.91 -118.05 -47.04
C GLU A 28 -46.86 -117.00 -46.44
N GLU A 29 -48.16 -117.26 -46.39
CA GLU A 29 -49.13 -116.36 -45.74
C GLU A 29 -48.93 -116.35 -44.21
N MET A 30 -48.61 -117.51 -43.62
CA MET A 30 -48.22 -117.60 -42.21
C MET A 30 -46.84 -116.97 -41.94
N ARG A 31 -45.89 -117.05 -42.88
CA ARG A 31 -44.59 -116.37 -42.82
C ARG A 31 -44.80 -114.85 -42.90
N LYS A 32 -45.62 -114.39 -43.83
CA LYS A 32 -45.98 -112.97 -43.99
C LYS A 32 -46.74 -112.43 -42.78
N LYS A 33 -47.70 -113.18 -42.22
CA LYS A 33 -48.37 -112.81 -40.94
C LYS A 33 -47.38 -112.73 -39.78
N LYS A 34 -46.37 -113.61 -39.71
CA LYS A 34 -45.29 -113.52 -38.70
C LYS A 34 -44.38 -112.33 -38.94
N GLU A 35 -44.04 -112.02 -40.19
CA GLU A 35 -43.26 -110.85 -40.58
C GLU A 35 -44.02 -109.55 -40.31
N ASP A 36 -45.32 -109.48 -40.60
CA ASP A 36 -46.20 -108.35 -40.32
C ASP A 36 -46.38 -108.15 -38.81
N MET A 37 -46.56 -109.23 -38.04
CA MET A 37 -46.57 -109.16 -36.57
C MET A 37 -45.22 -108.68 -36.00
N LEU A 38 -44.10 -109.15 -36.56
CA LEU A 38 -42.76 -108.74 -36.12
C LEU A 38 -42.48 -107.27 -36.47
N THR A 39 -42.83 -106.84 -37.69
CA THR A 39 -42.66 -105.44 -38.11
C THR A 39 -43.57 -104.49 -37.34
N GLN A 40 -44.82 -104.90 -37.05
CA GLN A 40 -45.71 -104.14 -36.18
C GLN A 40 -45.16 -104.04 -34.75
N PHE A 41 -44.64 -105.14 -34.19
CA PHE A 41 -43.98 -105.14 -32.88
C PHE A 41 -42.75 -104.21 -32.86
N LEU A 42 -41.93 -104.23 -33.91
CA LEU A 42 -40.77 -103.34 -34.04
C LEU A 42 -41.18 -101.88 -34.19
N LYS A 43 -42.23 -101.56 -34.97
CA LYS A 43 -42.80 -100.21 -35.08
C LYS A 43 -43.35 -99.72 -33.74
N ASP A 44 -44.07 -100.56 -33.01
CA ASP A 44 -44.61 -100.21 -31.69
C ASP A 44 -43.48 -100.03 -30.66
N LYS A 45 -42.41 -100.83 -30.74
CA LYS A 45 -41.21 -100.66 -29.91
C LYS A 45 -40.48 -99.36 -30.25
N LEU A 46 -40.31 -99.05 -31.54
CA LEU A 46 -39.73 -97.79 -32.00
C LEU A 46 -40.56 -96.59 -31.55
N ASN A 47 -41.88 -96.61 -31.72
CA ASN A 47 -42.78 -95.55 -31.26
C ASN A 47 -42.73 -95.37 -29.73
N LYS A 48 -42.59 -96.46 -28.96
CA LYS A 48 -42.40 -96.39 -27.51
C LYS A 48 -41.05 -95.75 -27.15
N GLU A 49 -39.97 -96.14 -27.82
CA GLU A 49 -38.64 -95.53 -27.66
C GLU A 49 -38.63 -94.05 -28.07
N GLU A 50 -39.29 -93.67 -29.17
CA GLU A 50 -39.43 -92.26 -29.59
C GLU A 50 -40.22 -91.42 -28.59
N LYS A 51 -41.30 -91.97 -28.04
CA LYS A 51 -42.06 -91.30 -26.98
C LYS A 51 -41.24 -91.19 -25.69
N ALA A 52 -40.52 -92.24 -25.33
CA ALA A 52 -39.65 -92.26 -24.15
C ALA A 52 -38.48 -91.27 -24.30
N THR A 53 -37.84 -91.19 -25.47
CA THR A 53 -36.76 -90.24 -25.76
C THR A 53 -37.27 -88.80 -25.77
N LYS A 54 -38.41 -88.50 -26.39
CA LYS A 54 -39.04 -87.16 -26.31
C LYS A 54 -39.39 -86.77 -24.87
N PHE A 55 -39.95 -87.70 -24.10
CA PHE A 55 -40.26 -87.48 -22.69
C PHE A 55 -38.98 -87.23 -21.87
N ASN A 56 -37.95 -88.06 -22.06
CA ASN A 56 -36.66 -87.91 -21.38
C ASN A 56 -35.96 -86.60 -21.78
N MET A 57 -36.04 -86.19 -23.05
CA MET A 57 -35.50 -84.91 -23.52
C MET A 57 -36.22 -83.73 -22.87
N ASN A 58 -37.56 -83.76 -22.78
CA ASN A 58 -38.33 -82.72 -22.09
C ASN A 58 -38.02 -82.68 -20.60
N LYS A 59 -37.88 -83.84 -19.96
CA LYS A 59 -37.48 -83.96 -18.56
C LYS A 59 -36.08 -83.37 -18.33
N LEU A 60 -35.12 -83.72 -19.19
CA LEU A 60 -33.76 -83.21 -19.15
C LEU A 60 -33.73 -81.69 -19.39
N ASN A 61 -34.46 -81.19 -20.39
CA ASN A 61 -34.59 -79.75 -20.66
C ASN A 61 -35.24 -79.00 -19.50
N HIS A 62 -36.25 -79.57 -18.84
CA HIS A 62 -36.85 -78.97 -17.66
C HIS A 62 -35.84 -78.89 -16.50
N GLN A 63 -35.08 -79.97 -16.27
CA GLN A 63 -34.00 -79.99 -15.28
C GLN A 63 -32.92 -78.95 -15.60
N TRP A 64 -32.45 -78.86 -16.85
CA TRP A 64 -31.49 -77.84 -17.27
C TRP A 64 -32.03 -76.42 -17.13
N ARG A 65 -33.28 -76.16 -17.49
CA ARG A 65 -33.90 -74.84 -17.27
C ARG A 65 -33.97 -74.47 -15.80
N ASN A 66 -34.21 -75.43 -14.91
CA ASN A 66 -34.21 -75.18 -13.48
C ASN A 66 -32.80 -74.85 -12.99
N ILE A 67 -31.80 -75.66 -13.37
CA ILE A 67 -30.39 -75.44 -13.01
C ILE A 67 -29.90 -74.08 -13.55
N MET A 68 -30.19 -73.75 -14.82
CA MET A 68 -29.77 -72.50 -15.45
C MET A 68 -30.48 -71.29 -14.85
N ARG A 69 -31.78 -71.39 -14.52
CA ARG A 69 -32.49 -70.31 -13.81
C ARG A 69 -31.95 -70.10 -12.41
N GLU A 70 -31.63 -71.16 -11.69
CA GLU A 70 -31.03 -71.06 -10.36
C GLU A 70 -29.64 -70.42 -10.44
N ALA A 71 -28.80 -70.86 -11.39
CA ALA A 71 -27.49 -70.27 -11.63
C ALA A 71 -27.60 -68.78 -12.00
N LYS A 72 -28.48 -68.42 -12.95
CA LYS A 72 -28.67 -67.01 -13.35
C LYS A 72 -29.27 -66.16 -12.22
N SER A 73 -30.16 -66.74 -11.40
CA SER A 73 -30.69 -66.04 -10.22
C SER A 73 -29.59 -65.76 -9.19
N LYS A 74 -28.67 -66.71 -8.97
CA LYS A 74 -27.51 -66.50 -8.08
C LYS A 74 -26.55 -65.44 -8.64
N GLU A 75 -26.29 -65.46 -9.94
CA GLU A 75 -25.48 -64.45 -10.63
C GLU A 75 -26.10 -63.04 -10.49
N LEU A 76 -27.38 -62.88 -10.85
CA LEU A 76 -28.07 -61.58 -10.76
C LEU A 76 -28.14 -61.05 -9.32
N LYS A 77 -28.30 -61.93 -8.32
CA LYS A 77 -28.26 -61.51 -6.91
C LYS A 77 -26.88 -60.96 -6.52
N LYS A 78 -25.81 -61.60 -6.98
CA LYS A 78 -24.43 -61.09 -6.77
C LYS A 78 -24.23 -59.76 -7.49
N ASP A 79 -24.70 -59.63 -8.72
CA ASP A 79 -24.59 -58.37 -9.48
C ASP A 79 -25.34 -57.23 -8.78
N ILE A 80 -26.55 -57.48 -8.27
CA ILE A 80 -27.32 -56.51 -7.48
C ILE A 80 -26.57 -56.13 -6.21
N GLU A 81 -25.95 -57.08 -5.51
CA GLU A 81 -25.18 -56.82 -4.30
C GLU A 81 -23.93 -55.96 -4.59
N ILE A 82 -23.16 -56.30 -5.63
CA ILE A 82 -22.01 -55.51 -6.08
C ILE A 82 -22.44 -54.09 -6.47
N LEU A 83 -23.55 -53.97 -7.20
CA LEU A 83 -24.09 -52.68 -7.62
C LEU A 83 -24.55 -51.85 -6.41
N SER A 84 -25.22 -52.47 -5.44
CA SER A 84 -25.64 -51.82 -4.18
C SER A 84 -24.43 -51.27 -3.42
N GLN A 85 -23.39 -52.08 -3.22
CA GLN A 85 -22.15 -51.63 -2.56
C GLN A 85 -21.46 -50.50 -3.34
N THR A 86 -21.49 -50.56 -4.67
CA THR A 86 -20.92 -49.50 -5.51
C THR A 86 -21.71 -48.20 -5.37
N PHE A 87 -23.04 -48.27 -5.33
CA PHE A 87 -23.90 -47.11 -5.09
C PHE A 87 -23.68 -46.52 -3.70
N GLU A 88 -23.61 -47.33 -2.65
CA GLU A 88 -23.32 -46.86 -1.29
C GLU A 88 -21.99 -46.09 -1.25
N ARG A 89 -20.91 -46.65 -1.82
CA ARG A 89 -19.61 -45.96 -1.89
C ARG A 89 -19.68 -44.63 -2.65
N VAL A 90 -20.48 -44.55 -3.72
CA VAL A 90 -20.66 -43.30 -4.48
C VAL A 90 -21.46 -42.29 -3.66
N VAL A 91 -22.49 -42.74 -2.95
CA VAL A 91 -23.29 -41.89 -2.05
C VAL A 91 -22.39 -41.35 -0.93
N ASP A 92 -21.63 -42.19 -0.24
CA ASP A 92 -20.72 -41.77 0.83
C ASP A 92 -19.71 -40.73 0.35
N ARG A 93 -19.13 -40.94 -0.84
CA ARG A 93 -18.22 -39.96 -1.46
C ARG A 93 -18.91 -38.64 -1.75
N LYS A 94 -20.12 -38.67 -2.32
CA LYS A 94 -20.89 -37.46 -2.61
C LYS A 94 -21.30 -36.75 -1.32
N GLU A 95 -21.71 -37.48 -0.28
CA GLU A 95 -22.02 -36.91 1.03
C GLU A 95 -20.80 -36.28 1.68
N SER A 96 -19.62 -36.91 1.58
CA SER A 96 -18.37 -36.34 2.06
C SER A 96 -18.03 -35.03 1.34
N VAL A 97 -18.21 -34.98 0.02
CA VAL A 97 -18.01 -33.76 -0.77
C VAL A 97 -19.02 -32.68 -0.37
N ILE A 98 -20.29 -33.03 -0.22
CA ILE A 98 -21.34 -32.08 0.22
C ILE A 98 -21.01 -31.52 1.61
N LYS A 99 -20.57 -32.36 2.55
CA LYS A 99 -20.16 -31.93 3.90
C LYS A 99 -18.95 -30.98 3.85
N SER A 100 -17.95 -31.29 3.02
CA SER A 100 -16.80 -30.40 2.82
C SER A 100 -17.25 -29.05 2.25
N LEU A 101 -18.04 -29.05 1.16
CA LEU A 101 -18.52 -27.81 0.54
C LEU A 101 -19.39 -26.98 1.49
N ALA A 102 -20.22 -27.63 2.31
CA ALA A 102 -21.01 -26.93 3.33
C ALA A 102 -20.12 -26.27 4.39
N LYS A 103 -19.04 -26.95 4.80
CA LYS A 103 -18.05 -26.39 5.72
C LYS A 103 -17.32 -25.20 5.09
N ASP A 104 -16.85 -25.34 3.85
CA ASP A 104 -16.16 -24.28 3.12
C ASP A 104 -17.07 -23.04 2.94
N LEU A 105 -18.37 -23.24 2.73
CA LEU A 105 -19.35 -22.15 2.63
C LEU A 105 -19.48 -21.39 3.95
N VAL A 106 -19.57 -22.10 5.08
CA VAL A 106 -19.62 -21.48 6.41
C VAL A 106 -18.33 -20.73 6.72
N GLU A 107 -17.16 -21.32 6.43
CA GLU A 107 -15.87 -20.66 6.61
C GLU A 107 -15.75 -19.38 5.75
N ALA A 108 -16.21 -19.43 4.50
CA ALA A 108 -16.22 -18.27 3.61
C ALA A 108 -17.17 -17.17 4.11
N GLU A 109 -18.35 -17.52 4.63
CA GLU A 109 -19.29 -16.57 5.22
C GLU A 109 -18.72 -15.91 6.49
N GLU A 110 -18.02 -16.67 7.33
CA GLU A 110 -17.38 -16.15 8.53
C GLU A 110 -16.20 -15.22 8.19
N GLN A 111 -15.36 -15.60 7.22
CA GLN A 111 -14.30 -14.74 6.70
C GLN A 111 -14.86 -13.44 6.11
N TYR A 112 -15.93 -13.51 5.31
CA TYR A 112 -16.61 -12.34 4.78
C TYR A 112 -17.16 -11.44 5.89
N SER A 113 -17.82 -12.03 6.89
CA SER A 113 -18.38 -11.31 8.03
C SER A 113 -17.30 -10.61 8.86
N MET A 114 -16.15 -11.27 9.07
CA MET A 114 -15.01 -10.68 9.77
C MET A 114 -14.38 -9.54 8.98
N ALA A 115 -14.19 -9.72 7.67
CA ALA A 115 -13.68 -8.68 6.78
C ALA A 115 -14.62 -7.46 6.73
N LEU A 116 -15.94 -7.70 6.67
CA LEU A 116 -16.94 -6.64 6.70
C LEU A 116 -16.91 -5.88 8.03
N ARG A 117 -16.84 -6.56 9.18
CA ARG A 117 -16.73 -5.92 10.49
C ARG A 117 -15.46 -5.05 10.59
N SER A 118 -14.33 -5.58 10.14
CA SER A 118 -13.07 -4.82 10.12
C SER A 118 -13.15 -3.60 9.20
N HIS A 119 -13.75 -3.75 8.02
CA HIS A 119 -13.98 -2.61 7.12
C HIS A 119 -14.88 -1.56 7.76
N LEU A 120 -15.99 -1.96 8.39
CA LEU A 120 -16.90 -1.02 9.05
C LEU A 120 -16.19 -0.26 10.18
N GLN A 121 -15.40 -0.96 11.01
CA GLN A 121 -14.58 -0.32 12.04
C GLN A 121 -13.58 0.69 11.46
N ASN A 122 -12.94 0.36 10.33
CA ASN A 122 -12.02 1.29 9.65
C ASN A 122 -12.76 2.53 9.11
N VAL A 123 -13.98 2.35 8.61
CA VAL A 123 -14.83 3.46 8.14
C VAL A 123 -15.25 4.33 9.31
N ASP A 124 -15.69 3.74 10.43
CA ASP A 124 -16.04 4.48 11.64
C ASP A 124 -14.84 5.29 12.14
N HIS A 125 -13.65 4.70 12.17
CA HIS A 125 -12.43 5.41 12.55
C HIS A 125 -12.08 6.56 11.59
N LEU A 126 -12.32 6.39 10.30
CA LEU A 126 -12.15 7.45 9.31
C LEU A 126 -13.16 8.58 9.51
N VAL A 127 -14.41 8.25 9.84
CA VAL A 127 -15.46 9.23 10.15
C VAL A 127 -15.09 10.00 11.42
N ASP A 128 -14.64 9.33 12.47
CA ASP A 128 -14.18 9.97 13.71
C ASP A 128 -13.01 10.93 13.46
N LEU A 129 -12.03 10.52 12.63
CA LEU A 129 -10.91 11.37 12.26
C LEU A 129 -11.38 12.62 11.49
N GLN A 130 -12.36 12.48 10.59
CA GLN A 130 -12.91 13.64 9.88
C GLN A 130 -13.72 14.55 10.79
N ASN A 131 -14.48 13.99 11.73
CA ASN A 131 -15.22 14.77 12.72
C ASN A 131 -14.26 15.57 13.60
N GLN A 132 -13.19 14.96 14.10
CA GLN A 132 -12.14 15.65 14.87
C GLN A 132 -11.49 16.78 14.07
N ARG A 133 -11.19 16.54 12.79
CA ARG A 133 -10.62 17.56 11.91
C ARG A 133 -11.60 18.73 11.69
N LEU A 134 -12.89 18.44 11.50
CA LEU A 134 -13.92 19.47 11.33
C LEU A 134 -14.11 20.28 12.62
N GLU A 135 -14.10 19.62 13.78
CA GLU A 135 -14.19 20.27 15.08
C GLU A 135 -12.99 21.19 15.32
N GLN A 136 -11.76 20.71 15.06
CA GLN A 136 -10.55 21.55 15.13
C GLN A 136 -10.65 22.76 14.22
N LEU A 137 -11.01 22.57 12.95
CA LEU A 137 -11.16 23.67 12.00
C LEU A 137 -12.23 24.68 12.44
N GLN A 138 -13.34 24.19 13.01
CA GLN A 138 -14.38 25.06 13.55
C GLN A 138 -13.87 25.85 14.76
N THR A 139 -13.17 25.20 15.70
CA THR A 139 -12.59 25.89 16.86
C THR A 139 -11.53 26.93 16.47
N GLU A 140 -10.70 26.63 15.47
CA GLU A 140 -9.71 27.56 14.94
C GLU A 140 -10.39 28.77 14.30
N PHE A 141 -11.39 28.53 13.45
CA PHE A 141 -12.18 29.58 12.82
C PHE A 141 -12.89 30.48 13.86
N ASP A 142 -13.54 29.88 14.86
CA ASP A 142 -14.22 30.63 15.91
C ASP A 142 -13.21 31.44 16.74
N CYS A 143 -12.04 30.88 17.06
CA CYS A 143 -10.97 31.60 17.75
C CYS A 143 -10.45 32.79 16.93
N GLU A 144 -10.13 32.58 15.65
CA GLU A 144 -9.68 33.66 14.74
C GLU A 144 -10.74 34.76 14.60
N LYS A 145 -12.02 34.37 14.50
CA LYS A 145 -13.14 35.30 14.45
C LYS A 145 -13.22 36.15 15.71
N GLU A 146 -13.14 35.56 16.90
CA GLU A 146 -13.21 36.31 18.15
C GLU A 146 -12.00 37.22 18.33
N ILE A 147 -10.79 36.78 17.99
CA ILE A 147 -9.59 37.63 17.98
C ILE A 147 -9.80 38.85 17.07
N LEU A 148 -10.31 38.62 15.86
CA LEU A 148 -10.55 39.71 14.91
C LEU A 148 -11.60 40.70 15.43
N ILE A 149 -12.67 40.21 16.07
CA ILE A 149 -13.69 41.07 16.70
C ILE A 149 -13.05 41.92 17.81
N GLU A 150 -12.24 41.32 18.68
CA GLU A 150 -11.55 42.05 19.76
C GLU A 150 -10.59 43.11 19.21
N GLU A 151 -9.83 42.80 18.15
CA GLU A 151 -8.96 43.76 17.46
C GLU A 151 -9.75 44.95 16.89
N PHE A 152 -10.86 44.70 16.20
CA PHE A 152 -11.71 45.77 15.67
C PHE A 152 -12.37 46.61 16.77
N ASP A 153 -12.85 45.98 17.84
CA ASP A 153 -13.49 46.70 18.95
C ASP A 153 -12.47 47.54 19.74
N THR A 154 -11.25 47.04 19.94
CA THR A 154 -10.17 47.81 20.57
C THR A 154 -9.73 48.97 19.69
N GLU A 155 -9.53 48.77 18.38
CA GLU A 155 -9.23 49.85 17.44
C GLU A 155 -10.33 50.90 17.41
N ARG A 156 -11.59 50.47 17.36
CA ARG A 156 -12.75 51.36 17.42
C ARG A 156 -12.77 52.17 18.72
N SER A 157 -12.51 51.55 19.87
CA SER A 157 -12.45 52.26 21.15
C SER A 157 -11.35 53.31 21.15
N MET A 158 -10.14 52.95 20.68
CA MET A 158 -9.01 53.87 20.58
C MET A 158 -9.31 55.07 19.67
N LEU A 159 -9.95 54.83 18.52
CA LEU A 159 -10.36 55.89 17.59
C LEU A 159 -11.41 56.83 18.20
N VAL A 160 -12.41 56.29 18.89
CA VAL A 160 -13.45 57.09 19.55
C VAL A 160 -12.84 57.93 20.68
N ASP A 161 -11.96 57.35 21.50
CA ASP A 161 -11.29 58.06 22.59
C ASP A 161 -10.38 59.17 22.06
N GLN A 162 -9.62 58.89 20.98
CA GLN A 162 -8.76 59.88 20.35
C GLN A 162 -9.57 61.01 19.74
N HIS A 163 -10.62 60.70 18.99
CA HIS A 163 -11.53 61.71 18.44
C HIS A 163 -12.18 62.55 19.55
N SER A 164 -12.60 61.94 20.67
CA SER A 164 -13.16 62.67 21.80
C SER A 164 -12.15 63.63 22.44
N LYS A 165 -10.88 63.24 22.56
CA LYS A 165 -9.81 64.11 23.06
C LYS A 165 -9.56 65.28 22.13
N GLU A 166 -9.42 65.02 20.83
CA GLU A 166 -9.22 66.05 19.81
C GLU A 166 -10.37 67.06 19.77
N MET A 167 -11.61 66.58 19.90
CA MET A 167 -12.78 67.45 19.98
C MET A 167 -12.79 68.31 21.26
N SER A 168 -12.37 67.76 22.39
CA SER A 168 -12.22 68.52 23.64
C SER A 168 -11.13 69.58 23.52
N GLU A 169 -9.96 69.22 22.99
CA GLU A 169 -8.84 70.15 22.77
C GLU A 169 -9.23 71.29 21.82
N ALA A 170 -9.92 70.97 20.72
CA ALA A 170 -10.44 71.97 19.79
C ALA A 170 -11.44 72.92 20.49
N SER A 171 -12.32 72.39 21.34
CA SER A 171 -13.26 73.20 22.14
C SER A 171 -12.51 74.11 23.13
N ASP A 172 -11.47 73.61 23.79
CA ASP A 172 -10.66 74.39 24.73
C ASP A 172 -9.90 75.52 24.02
N ILE A 173 -9.33 75.24 22.83
CA ILE A 173 -8.69 76.26 21.99
C ILE A 173 -9.69 77.32 21.54
N MET A 174 -10.89 76.90 21.11
CA MET A 174 -11.95 77.84 20.72
C MET A 174 -12.35 78.74 21.89
N PHE A 175 -12.54 78.17 23.08
CA PHE A 175 -12.86 78.93 24.29
C PHE A 175 -11.75 79.93 24.65
N ALA A 176 -10.48 79.50 24.64
CA ALA A 176 -9.33 80.36 24.91
C ALA A 176 -9.16 81.48 23.86
N MET A 177 -9.46 81.19 22.59
CA MET A 177 -9.48 82.20 21.53
C MET A 177 -10.60 83.22 21.76
N GLU A 178 -11.82 82.77 22.08
CA GLU A 178 -12.96 83.66 22.34
C GLU A 178 -12.70 84.56 23.55
N GLN A 179 -12.09 84.03 24.61
CA GLN A 179 -11.66 84.83 25.75
C GLN A 179 -10.63 85.89 25.36
N ASN A 180 -9.60 85.53 24.58
CA ASN A 180 -8.61 86.49 24.08
C ASN A 180 -9.24 87.58 23.20
N PHE A 181 -10.20 87.22 22.34
CA PHE A 181 -10.91 88.19 21.51
C PHE A 181 -11.73 89.16 22.38
N ASN A 182 -12.45 88.66 23.39
CA ASN A 182 -13.19 89.48 24.34
C ASN A 182 -12.26 90.40 25.14
N GLU A 183 -11.11 89.91 25.60
CA GLU A 183 -10.12 90.71 26.31
C GLU A 183 -9.57 91.84 25.43
N ARG A 184 -9.17 91.54 24.18
CA ARG A 184 -8.72 92.56 23.21
C ARG A 184 -9.81 93.57 22.88
N GLU A 185 -11.05 93.13 22.73
CA GLU A 185 -12.18 94.02 22.49
C GLU A 185 -12.40 94.96 23.68
N ASN A 186 -12.30 94.44 24.91
CA ASN A 186 -12.43 95.23 26.13
C ASN A 186 -11.26 96.20 26.30
N GLU A 187 -10.03 95.79 26.00
CA GLU A 187 -8.84 96.65 26.00
C GLU A 187 -9.00 97.78 24.98
N ALA A 188 -9.39 97.47 23.73
CA ALA A 188 -9.65 98.47 22.70
C ALA A 188 -10.77 99.45 23.10
N LYS A 189 -11.84 98.97 23.75
CA LYS A 189 -12.90 99.81 24.31
C LYS A 189 -12.37 100.71 25.43
N SER A 190 -11.52 100.18 26.31
CA SER A 190 -10.91 100.92 27.42
C SER A 190 -9.94 102.00 26.91
N ASP A 191 -9.08 101.66 25.95
CA ASP A 191 -8.16 102.59 25.29
C ASP A 191 -8.91 103.70 24.57
N PHE A 192 -9.97 103.36 23.83
CA PHE A 192 -10.83 104.35 23.18
C PHE A 192 -11.45 105.32 24.20
N GLN A 193 -11.94 104.79 25.31
CA GLN A 193 -12.52 105.57 26.40
C GLN A 193 -11.46 106.47 27.07
N SER A 194 -10.26 105.95 27.30
CA SER A 194 -9.11 106.71 27.82
C SER A 194 -8.72 107.85 26.89
N MET A 195 -8.52 107.56 25.59
CA MET A 195 -8.17 108.55 24.58
C MET A 195 -9.24 109.65 24.46
N ARG A 196 -10.52 109.26 24.55
CA ARG A 196 -11.64 110.21 24.57
C ARG A 196 -11.56 111.15 25.77
N ASP A 197 -11.26 110.62 26.96
CA ASP A 197 -11.14 111.41 28.18
C ASP A 197 -9.86 112.27 28.17
N GLU A 198 -8.76 111.80 27.61
CA GLU A 198 -7.56 112.61 27.34
C GLU A 198 -7.84 113.78 26.40
N ILE A 199 -8.54 113.56 25.28
CA ILE A 199 -8.94 114.63 24.36
C ILE A 199 -9.82 115.65 25.09
N LYS A 200 -10.75 115.18 25.92
CA LYS A 200 -11.60 116.06 26.73
C LYS A 200 -10.78 116.89 27.72
N ASN A 201 -9.79 116.29 28.39
CA ASN A 201 -8.90 116.99 29.32
C ASN A 201 -7.99 117.98 28.59
N LYS A 202 -7.40 117.61 27.45
CA LYS A 202 -6.63 118.53 26.59
C LYS A 202 -7.46 119.73 26.17
N ASN A 203 -8.70 119.52 25.73
CA ASN A 203 -9.60 120.64 25.40
C ASN A 203 -9.89 121.54 26.62
N LEU A 204 -10.02 120.97 27.83
CA LEU A 204 -10.18 121.75 29.05
C LEU A 204 -8.92 122.54 29.41
N GLU A 205 -7.75 121.93 29.26
CA GLU A 205 -6.44 122.56 29.45
C GLU A 205 -6.20 123.66 28.43
N GLU A 206 -6.48 123.44 27.15
CA GLU A 206 -6.40 124.45 26.08
C GLU A 206 -7.36 125.61 26.35
N LYS A 207 -8.59 125.32 26.78
CA LYS A 207 -9.54 126.37 27.20
C LYS A 207 -9.02 127.14 28.41
N HIS A 208 -8.38 126.48 29.37
CA HIS A 208 -7.77 127.14 30.52
C HIS A 208 -6.55 127.96 30.12
N ALA A 209 -5.67 127.42 29.28
CA ALA A 209 -4.50 128.09 28.74
C ALA A 209 -4.89 129.33 27.93
N LEU A 210 -5.93 129.23 27.10
CA LEU A 210 -6.50 130.37 26.37
C LEU A 210 -7.06 131.42 27.33
N ARG A 211 -7.72 131.01 28.41
CA ARG A 211 -8.20 131.93 29.45
C ARG A 211 -7.03 132.67 30.10
N VAL A 212 -5.99 131.95 30.52
CA VAL A 212 -4.79 132.54 31.13
C VAL A 212 -4.08 133.46 30.13
N GLN A 213 -3.96 133.06 28.86
CA GLN A 213 -3.43 133.93 27.81
C GLN A 213 -4.27 135.18 27.62
N LEU A 214 -5.60 135.08 27.64
CA LEU A 214 -6.48 136.24 27.53
C LEU A 214 -6.34 137.16 28.75
N GLU A 215 -6.27 136.60 29.96
CA GLU A 215 -5.98 137.35 31.19
C GLU A 215 -4.60 138.05 31.11
N MET A 216 -3.57 137.36 30.62
CA MET A 216 -2.25 137.95 30.36
C MET A 216 -2.30 139.03 29.28
N THR A 217 -3.06 138.87 28.20
CA THR A 217 -3.20 139.93 27.18
C THR A 217 -3.92 141.16 27.72
N VAL A 218 -4.84 140.99 28.68
CA VAL A 218 -5.48 142.09 29.38
C VAL A 218 -4.48 142.81 30.28
N GLU A 219 -3.64 142.06 31.02
CA GLU A 219 -2.51 142.60 31.78
C GLU A 219 -1.47 143.28 30.87
N ASP A 220 -1.18 142.72 29.70
CA ASP A 220 -0.24 143.29 28.74
C ASP A 220 -0.80 144.53 28.07
N LEU A 221 -2.10 144.60 27.76
CA LEU A 221 -2.75 145.82 27.28
C LEU A 221 -2.76 146.90 28.37
N TRP A 222 -2.89 146.51 29.63
CA TRP A 222 -2.75 147.40 30.79
C TRP A 222 -1.30 147.90 30.95
N ASN A 223 -0.32 147.02 30.79
CA ASN A 223 1.10 147.36 30.79
C ASN A 223 1.50 148.17 29.56
N GLN A 224 0.91 147.95 28.38
CA GLN A 224 1.10 148.74 27.17
C GLN A 224 0.51 150.14 27.32
N PHE A 225 -0.59 150.29 28.06
CA PHE A 225 -1.11 151.59 28.48
C PHE A 225 -0.12 152.34 29.39
N GLN A 226 0.51 151.65 30.34
CA GLN A 226 1.59 152.23 31.16
C GLN A 226 2.89 152.45 30.35
N ALA A 227 3.19 151.59 29.39
CA ALA A 227 4.37 151.65 28.56
C ALA A 227 4.27 152.75 27.51
N ALA A 228 3.11 153.01 26.90
CA ALA A 228 2.92 154.18 26.02
C ALA A 228 3.21 155.50 26.74
N LEU A 229 3.02 155.54 28.07
CA LEU A 229 3.40 156.67 28.93
C LEU A 229 4.92 156.77 29.16
N ARG A 230 5.63 155.63 29.22
CA ARG A 230 7.11 155.55 29.33
C ARG A 230 7.85 155.61 27.99
N ASN A 231 7.24 155.19 26.89
CA ASN A 231 7.85 155.03 25.57
C ASN A 231 7.99 156.38 24.83
N TYR A 232 7.44 157.47 25.39
CA TYR A 232 7.86 158.82 25.02
C TYR A 232 9.23 159.19 25.62
N GLN A 233 9.64 158.56 26.72
CA GLN A 233 10.88 158.86 27.45
C GLN A 233 12.06 157.95 27.08
N GLU A 234 11.82 156.78 26.48
CA GLU A 234 12.87 155.78 26.17
C GLU A 234 12.99 155.48 24.66
N THR A 235 12.77 156.47 23.79
CA THR A 235 13.16 156.39 22.39
C THR A 235 14.67 156.54 22.24
N THR A 236 15.43 155.50 22.61
CA THR A 236 16.77 155.24 22.03
C THR A 236 17.05 153.74 22.04
N GLU A 237 16.57 153.09 20.96
CA GLU A 237 16.92 151.74 20.52
C GLU A 237 18.44 151.59 20.28
N GLU A 238 18.99 150.38 20.47
CA GLU A 238 19.62 149.64 19.35
C GLU A 238 20.34 148.34 19.78
N ARG A 239 20.55 148.06 21.07
CA ARG A 239 21.39 146.90 21.47
C ARG A 239 20.70 145.55 21.68
N LYS A 240 19.37 145.46 21.58
CA LYS A 240 18.61 144.23 21.92
C LYS A 240 18.42 143.26 20.73
N LYS A 241 18.51 143.76 19.49
CA LYS A 241 18.16 143.01 18.27
C LYS A 241 19.20 141.97 17.83
N SER A 242 20.47 142.11 18.23
CA SER A 242 21.56 141.24 17.78
C SER A 242 21.74 139.95 18.59
N PHE A 243 21.11 139.82 19.77
CA PHE A 243 21.26 138.64 20.64
C PHE A 243 20.22 137.54 20.36
N GLU A 244 19.02 137.91 19.90
CA GLU A 244 17.94 136.95 19.62
C GLU A 244 18.19 136.11 18.35
N GLU A 245 18.94 136.64 17.37
CA GLU A 245 19.26 135.92 16.14
C GLU A 245 20.29 134.79 16.35
N LEU A 246 21.18 134.89 17.35
CA LEU A 246 22.17 133.85 17.63
C LEU A 246 21.57 132.69 18.43
N LYS A 247 20.66 132.97 19.38
CA LYS A 247 20.01 131.95 20.22
C LYS A 247 19.10 130.99 19.42
N ALA A 248 18.45 131.50 18.38
CA ALA A 248 17.55 130.72 17.52
C ALA A 248 18.28 129.72 16.59
N LYS A 249 19.58 129.95 16.31
CA LYS A 249 20.38 129.02 15.48
C LYS A 249 20.91 127.84 16.29
N ASP A 250 21.33 128.06 17.52
CA ASP A 250 21.84 127.00 18.42
C ASP A 250 20.75 125.98 18.81
N GLU A 251 19.52 126.45 19.04
CA GLU A 251 18.41 125.58 19.43
C GLU A 251 17.94 124.65 18.30
N LYS A 252 18.09 125.08 17.04
CA LYS A 252 17.77 124.23 15.87
C LYS A 252 18.81 123.14 15.67
N SER A 253 20.09 123.46 15.80
CA SER A 253 21.18 122.48 15.66
C SER A 253 21.15 121.42 16.77
N ALA A 254 20.79 121.78 18.01
CA ALA A 254 20.68 120.82 19.11
C ALA A 254 19.55 119.78 18.90
N LYS A 255 18.37 120.22 18.43
CA LYS A 255 17.23 119.33 18.15
C LYS A 255 17.53 118.36 17.00
N GLU A 256 18.29 118.80 16.02
CA GLU A 256 18.66 117.98 14.86
C GLU A 256 19.67 116.87 15.24
N ILE A 257 20.65 117.20 16.10
CA ILE A 257 21.60 116.22 16.65
C ILE A 257 20.90 115.16 17.50
N GLU A 258 19.97 115.57 18.36
CA GLU A 258 19.22 114.64 19.22
C GLU A 258 18.34 113.68 18.40
N MET A 259 17.69 114.17 17.33
CA MET A 259 16.92 113.34 16.42
C MET A 259 17.79 112.30 15.70
N GLN A 260 18.98 112.68 15.25
CA GLN A 260 19.91 111.77 14.60
C GLN A 260 20.49 110.72 15.58
N MET A 261 20.78 111.09 16.83
CA MET A 261 21.22 110.12 17.86
C MET A 261 20.15 109.08 18.18
N ARG A 262 18.87 109.50 18.33
CA ARG A 262 17.76 108.55 18.55
C ARG A 262 17.51 107.63 17.35
N LYS A 263 17.83 108.09 16.13
CA LYS A 263 17.73 107.27 14.91
C LYS A 263 18.87 106.26 14.83
N LEU A 264 20.09 106.67 15.19
CA LEU A 264 21.25 105.78 15.30
C LEU A 264 21.04 104.70 16.37
N GLN A 265 20.50 105.05 17.54
CA GLN A 265 20.22 104.08 18.60
C GLN A 265 19.22 103.02 18.15
N ARG A 266 18.10 103.44 17.53
CA ARG A 266 17.09 102.51 16.98
C ARG A 266 17.67 101.57 15.92
N LEU A 267 18.53 102.09 15.04
CA LEU A 267 19.19 101.27 14.03
C LEU A 267 20.18 100.28 14.67
N SER A 268 20.92 100.69 15.69
CA SER A 268 21.84 99.83 16.45
C SER A 268 21.09 98.70 17.17
N ASP A 269 19.99 99.00 17.85
CA ASP A 269 19.17 98.01 18.56
C ASP A 269 18.52 97.02 17.59
N ASN A 270 18.05 97.50 16.44
CA ASN A 270 17.53 96.64 15.37
C ASN A 270 18.60 95.69 14.82
N ILE A 271 19.83 96.18 14.56
CA ILE A 271 20.96 95.34 14.12
C ILE A 271 21.29 94.27 15.17
N SER A 272 21.30 94.64 16.45
CA SER A 272 21.52 93.71 17.57
C SER A 272 20.46 92.60 17.60
N SER A 273 19.17 92.99 17.52
CA SER A 273 18.05 92.02 17.52
C SER A 273 18.10 91.05 16.33
N LEU A 274 18.46 91.54 15.14
CA LEU A 274 18.57 90.73 13.93
C LEU A 274 19.76 89.77 14.01
N LYS A 275 20.90 90.20 14.59
CA LYS A 275 22.04 89.30 14.85
C LYS A 275 21.67 88.17 15.82
N THR A 276 20.95 88.47 16.89
CA THR A 276 20.48 87.45 17.85
C THR A 276 19.51 86.46 17.20
N LYS A 277 18.55 86.95 16.41
CA LYS A 277 17.62 86.09 15.66
C LYS A 277 18.35 85.19 14.66
N MET A 278 19.34 85.73 13.94
CA MET A 278 20.13 84.96 12.99
C MET A 278 20.98 83.88 13.67
N GLY A 279 21.57 84.19 14.84
CA GLY A 279 22.31 83.22 15.66
C GLY A 279 21.42 82.11 16.23
N ASN A 280 20.22 82.44 16.70
CA ASN A 280 19.27 81.45 17.21
C ASN A 280 18.78 80.52 16.08
N ASN A 281 18.43 81.07 14.92
CA ASN A 281 18.01 80.28 13.77
C ASN A 281 19.12 79.33 13.27
N ALA A 282 20.38 79.79 13.26
CA ALA A 282 21.51 78.93 12.91
C ALA A 282 21.67 77.74 13.87
N LYS A 283 21.56 77.97 15.18
CA LYS A 283 21.61 76.91 16.20
C LYS A 283 20.46 75.92 16.05
N GLU A 284 19.24 76.41 15.88
CA GLU A 284 18.06 75.56 15.72
C GLU A 284 18.11 74.72 14.44
N CYS A 285 18.60 75.30 13.33
CA CYS A 285 18.88 74.55 12.11
C CYS A 285 19.97 73.49 12.28
N GLU A 286 21.01 73.76 13.06
CA GLU A 286 22.10 72.82 13.33
C GLU A 286 21.64 71.66 14.21
N GLU A 287 20.89 71.93 15.29
CA GLU A 287 20.29 70.91 16.16
C GLU A 287 19.29 70.03 15.40
N ARG A 288 18.39 70.63 14.61
CA ARG A 288 17.43 69.89 13.80
C ARG A 288 18.13 69.00 12.77
N ASN A 289 19.18 69.50 12.12
CA ASN A 289 19.97 68.70 11.18
C ASN A 289 20.75 67.57 11.87
N LYS A 290 21.23 67.80 13.10
CA LYS A 290 21.90 66.77 13.89
C LYS A 290 20.94 65.64 14.26
N GLN A 291 19.76 65.97 14.78
CA GLN A 291 18.71 64.99 15.12
C GLN A 291 18.31 64.16 13.89
N LEU A 292 18.06 64.81 12.75
CA LEU A 292 17.71 64.11 11.51
C LEU A 292 18.83 63.17 11.02
N ARG A 293 20.10 63.50 11.25
CA ARG A 293 21.22 62.59 10.92
C ARG A 293 21.28 61.40 11.86
N GLU A 294 21.12 61.62 13.16
CA GLU A 294 21.12 60.56 14.17
C GLU A 294 19.96 59.58 13.94
N GLU A 295 18.76 60.09 13.65
CA GLU A 295 17.60 59.27 13.30
C GLU A 295 17.83 58.48 12.00
N ARG A 296 18.41 59.12 10.98
CA ARG A 296 18.75 58.45 9.72
C ARG A 296 19.77 57.33 9.94
N GLU A 297 20.82 57.58 10.71
CA GLU A 297 21.86 56.58 11.00
C GLU A 297 21.29 55.41 11.81
N SER A 298 20.46 55.70 12.82
CA SER A 298 19.74 54.68 13.59
C SER A 298 18.85 53.82 12.69
N MET A 299 18.06 54.45 11.82
CA MET A 299 17.19 53.72 10.87
C MET A 299 17.99 52.87 9.88
N ILE A 300 19.14 53.35 9.40
CA ILE A 300 20.05 52.57 8.55
C ILE A 300 20.61 51.37 9.31
N ALA A 301 21.01 51.54 10.57
CA ALA A 301 21.51 50.44 11.40
C ALA A 301 20.44 49.38 11.62
N HIS A 302 19.20 49.79 11.98
CA HIS A 302 18.06 48.88 12.11
C HIS A 302 17.76 48.14 10.79
N PHE A 303 17.82 48.84 9.65
CA PHE A 303 17.64 48.22 8.34
C PHE A 303 18.74 47.19 8.03
N GLN A 304 20.00 47.48 8.35
CA GLN A 304 21.11 46.55 8.14
C GLN A 304 20.98 45.31 9.01
N GLU A 305 20.61 45.46 10.28
CA GLU A 305 20.37 44.35 11.20
C GLU A 305 19.21 43.48 10.72
N LEU A 306 18.07 44.08 10.36
CA LEU A 306 16.92 43.35 9.83
C LEU A 306 17.26 42.62 8.52
N LYS A 307 18.01 43.26 7.63
CA LYS A 307 18.50 42.62 6.39
C LYS A 307 19.44 41.46 6.68
N GLY A 308 20.29 41.59 7.70
CA GLY A 308 21.15 40.51 8.20
C GLY A 308 20.34 39.32 8.72
N GLN A 309 19.34 39.57 9.56
CA GLN A 309 18.44 38.54 10.08
C GLN A 309 17.64 37.86 8.97
N MET A 310 17.09 38.63 8.01
CA MET A 310 16.37 38.08 6.85
C MET A 310 17.27 37.16 6.01
N ASN A 311 18.54 37.53 5.79
CA ASN A 311 19.47 36.70 5.04
C ASN A 311 19.82 35.42 5.80
N LYS A 312 20.06 35.49 7.11
CA LYS A 312 20.31 34.31 7.96
C LYS A 312 19.13 33.33 7.93
N LEU A 313 17.89 33.84 8.03
CA LEU A 313 16.69 33.01 7.93
C LEU A 313 16.57 32.35 6.55
N ARG A 314 16.80 33.11 5.47
CA ARG A 314 16.79 32.55 4.10
C ARG A 314 17.84 31.48 3.89
N GLU A 315 19.02 31.63 4.47
CA GLU A 315 20.10 30.67 4.37
C GLU A 315 19.80 29.40 5.18
N ALA A 316 19.33 29.55 6.42
CA ALA A 316 18.90 28.43 7.26
C ALA A 316 17.75 27.62 6.62
N GLU A 317 16.73 28.30 6.05
CA GLU A 317 15.64 27.61 5.34
C GLU A 317 16.11 26.93 4.05
N ARG A 318 17.05 27.53 3.32
CA ARG A 318 17.68 26.88 2.15
C ARG A 318 18.46 25.63 2.56
N GLU A 319 19.23 25.68 3.64
CA GLU A 319 19.96 24.53 4.16
C GLU A 319 18.99 23.43 4.61
N ARG A 320 17.93 23.79 5.34
CA ARG A 320 16.90 22.85 5.80
C ARG A 320 16.19 22.18 4.63
N LEU A 321 15.80 22.94 3.60
CA LEU A 321 15.19 22.41 2.38
C LEU A 321 16.14 21.48 1.63
N THR A 322 17.42 21.85 1.53
CA THR A 322 18.43 21.03 0.85
C THR A 322 18.63 19.71 1.59
N LYS A 323 18.73 19.74 2.93
CA LYS A 323 18.85 18.55 3.77
C LYS A 323 17.64 17.64 3.63
N LEU A 324 16.42 18.18 3.77
CA LEU A 324 15.17 17.44 3.60
C LEU A 324 15.08 16.79 2.22
N THR A 325 15.45 17.52 1.18
CA THR A 325 15.43 17.03 -0.20
C THR A 325 16.42 15.88 -0.40
N LEU A 326 17.63 15.98 0.16
CA LEU A 326 18.64 14.93 0.06
C LEU A 326 18.22 13.66 0.83
N GLU A 327 17.76 13.83 2.08
CA GLU A 327 17.32 12.72 2.93
C GLU A 327 16.09 12.02 2.36
N SER A 328 15.09 12.79 1.89
CA SER A 328 13.90 12.25 1.23
C SER A 328 14.25 11.48 -0.04
N ASN A 329 15.09 12.04 -0.91
CA ASN A 329 15.51 11.35 -2.12
C ASN A 329 16.33 10.09 -1.82
N ALA A 330 17.17 10.09 -0.78
CA ALA A 330 17.89 8.91 -0.34
C ALA A 330 16.94 7.81 0.17
N ALA A 331 15.95 8.18 0.99
CA ALA A 331 14.92 7.25 1.46
C ALA A 331 14.09 6.68 0.31
N ILE A 332 13.66 7.52 -0.65
CA ILE A 332 12.92 7.10 -1.84
C ILE A 332 13.76 6.11 -2.67
N LYS A 333 15.05 6.38 -2.89
CA LYS A 333 15.94 5.47 -3.63
C LYS A 333 16.07 4.12 -2.91
N GLU A 334 16.21 4.12 -1.59
CA GLU A 334 16.35 2.88 -0.82
C GLU A 334 15.05 2.07 -0.79
N LEU A 335 13.90 2.74 -0.66
CA LEU A 335 12.59 2.09 -0.75
C LEU A 335 12.34 1.52 -2.14
N LYS A 336 12.68 2.24 -3.22
CA LYS A 336 12.60 1.72 -4.59
C LYS A 336 13.49 0.49 -4.77
N ARG A 337 14.72 0.52 -4.26
CA ARG A 337 15.63 -0.65 -4.29
C ARG A 337 15.03 -1.86 -3.57
N LYS A 338 14.39 -1.66 -2.42
CA LYS A 338 13.69 -2.73 -1.68
C LYS A 338 12.47 -3.25 -2.46
N ALA A 339 11.67 -2.36 -3.05
CA ALA A 339 10.53 -2.73 -3.87
C ALA A 339 10.96 -3.56 -5.10
N GLU A 340 11.99 -3.13 -5.83
CA GLU A 340 12.54 -3.88 -6.97
C GLU A 340 13.06 -5.26 -6.57
N LYS A 341 13.67 -5.39 -5.38
CA LYS A 341 14.06 -6.70 -4.83
C LYS A 341 12.83 -7.56 -4.52
N GLY A 342 11.81 -7.00 -3.89
CA GLY A 342 10.55 -7.68 -3.61
C GLY A 342 9.87 -8.18 -4.89
N GLU A 343 9.76 -7.32 -5.91
CA GLU A 343 9.24 -7.70 -7.22
C GLU A 343 10.06 -8.82 -7.87
N ARG A 344 11.40 -8.77 -7.77
CA ARG A 344 12.26 -9.82 -8.31
C ARG A 344 12.02 -11.15 -7.60
N ILE A 345 11.86 -11.13 -6.28
CA ILE A 345 11.52 -12.34 -5.48
C ILE A 345 10.17 -12.89 -5.93
N LEU A 346 9.14 -12.05 -6.09
CA LEU A 346 7.82 -12.49 -6.54
C LEU A 346 7.84 -13.06 -7.96
N ARG A 347 8.54 -12.41 -8.90
CA ARG A 347 8.70 -12.91 -10.27
C ARG A 347 9.41 -14.26 -10.29
N LEU A 348 10.47 -14.43 -9.50
CA LEU A 348 11.16 -15.72 -9.37
C LEU A 348 10.26 -16.78 -8.74
N ALA A 349 9.51 -16.43 -7.68
CA ALA A 349 8.56 -17.35 -7.06
C ALA A 349 7.46 -17.80 -8.03
N GLU A 350 6.93 -16.90 -8.86
CA GLU A 350 5.96 -17.23 -9.90
C GLU A 350 6.56 -18.14 -10.99
N MET A 351 7.79 -17.86 -11.42
CA MET A 351 8.51 -18.72 -12.37
C MET A 351 8.76 -20.12 -11.80
N CYS A 352 9.19 -20.22 -10.53
CA CYS A 352 9.37 -21.49 -9.84
C CYS A 352 8.04 -22.24 -9.69
N ARG A 353 6.94 -21.55 -9.36
CA ARG A 353 5.61 -22.16 -9.20
C ARG A 353 5.08 -22.80 -10.50
N LYS A 354 5.56 -22.37 -11.68
CA LYS A 354 5.19 -22.99 -12.97
C LYS A 354 5.74 -24.41 -13.13
N VAL A 355 6.88 -24.73 -12.51
CA VAL A 355 7.51 -26.06 -12.60
C VAL A 355 7.11 -27.00 -11.47
N GLU A 356 6.28 -26.53 -10.54
CA GLU A 356 5.74 -27.33 -9.45
C GLU A 356 4.58 -28.21 -9.90
N THR A 357 4.49 -29.38 -9.28
CA THR A 357 3.38 -30.31 -9.50
C THR A 357 2.08 -29.74 -8.93
N GLU A 358 0.93 -30.23 -9.41
CA GLU A 358 -0.37 -29.81 -8.87
C GLU A 358 -0.52 -30.15 -7.38
N GLU A 359 0.08 -31.24 -6.92
CA GLU A 359 0.11 -31.61 -5.50
C GLU A 359 0.86 -30.56 -4.66
N GLU A 360 2.04 -30.13 -5.10
CA GLU A 360 2.83 -29.09 -4.42
C GLU A 360 2.15 -27.70 -4.46
N LYS A 361 1.34 -27.41 -5.49
CA LYS A 361 0.59 -26.15 -5.58
C LYS A 361 -0.59 -26.09 -4.62
N VAL A 362 -1.23 -27.23 -4.35
CA VAL A 362 -2.42 -27.35 -3.49
C VAL A 362 -2.03 -27.59 -2.03
N LEU A 363 -0.97 -28.37 -1.78
CA LEU A 363 -0.41 -28.64 -0.46
C LEU A 363 1.10 -28.28 -0.43
N PRO A 364 1.45 -26.97 -0.39
CA PRO A 364 2.85 -26.55 -0.44
C PRO A 364 3.64 -26.87 0.83
N PHE A 365 2.94 -27.17 1.92
CA PHE A 365 3.50 -27.45 3.23
C PHE A 365 3.02 -28.84 3.66
N TYR A 366 3.94 -29.81 3.63
CA TYR A 366 3.63 -31.19 3.97
C TYR A 366 3.45 -31.37 5.47
N ALA A 367 2.57 -32.29 5.85
CA ALA A 367 2.42 -32.70 7.23
C ALA A 367 3.75 -33.24 7.76
N THR A 368 4.16 -32.75 8.93
CA THR A 368 5.37 -33.17 9.61
C THR A 368 5.33 -34.69 9.82
N SER A 369 6.39 -35.39 9.41
CA SER A 369 6.53 -36.85 9.62
C SER A 369 7.09 -37.20 11.00
N LEU A 370 7.38 -36.19 11.82
CA LEU A 370 7.85 -36.34 13.19
C LEU A 370 6.68 -36.75 14.10
N THR A 371 7.00 -37.59 15.07
CA THR A 371 6.09 -37.98 16.16
C THR A 371 5.85 -36.82 17.12
N GLU A 372 4.84 -36.93 17.97
CA GLU A 372 4.44 -35.88 18.91
C GLU A 372 5.57 -35.54 19.91
N GLU A 373 6.34 -36.53 20.36
CA GLU A 373 7.56 -36.34 21.17
C GLU A 373 8.66 -35.58 20.40
N GLU A 374 8.90 -35.94 19.13
CA GLU A 374 9.92 -35.28 18.30
C GLU A 374 9.53 -33.84 17.92
N LEU A 375 8.23 -33.54 17.84
CA LEU A 375 7.70 -32.19 17.67
C LEU A 375 7.95 -31.32 18.91
N GLU A 376 7.68 -31.86 20.11
CA GLU A 376 7.96 -31.19 21.38
C GLU A 376 9.47 -30.91 21.56
N ASP A 377 10.34 -31.85 21.16
CA ASP A 377 11.80 -31.67 21.20
C ASP A 377 12.29 -30.57 20.24
N VAL A 378 11.73 -30.51 19.02
CA VAL A 378 12.06 -29.46 18.05
C VAL A 378 11.56 -28.09 18.54
N GLU A 379 10.36 -28.03 19.12
CA GLU A 379 9.79 -26.80 19.66
C GLU A 379 10.60 -26.29 20.87
N ALA A 380 11.01 -27.19 21.76
CA ALA A 380 11.92 -26.89 22.87
C ALA A 380 13.30 -26.39 22.39
N ALA A 381 13.87 -27.03 21.36
CA ALA A 381 15.15 -26.61 20.77
C ALA A 381 15.06 -25.25 20.06
N THR A 382 13.91 -24.89 19.47
CA THR A 382 13.69 -23.55 18.89
C THR A 382 13.52 -22.44 19.94
N LEU A 383 13.15 -22.78 21.18
CA LEU A 383 13.02 -21.82 22.28
C LEU A 383 14.34 -21.60 23.04
N GLU A 384 15.32 -22.49 22.86
CA GLU A 384 16.66 -22.30 23.43
C GLU A 384 17.42 -21.15 22.72
N PRO A 385 18.03 -20.23 23.48
CA PRO A 385 18.82 -19.15 22.89
C PRO A 385 20.06 -19.73 22.18
N PRO A 386 20.32 -19.34 20.92
CA PRO A 386 21.35 -19.96 20.10
C PRO A 386 22.76 -19.73 20.68
N SER A 387 23.50 -20.80 20.95
CA SER A 387 24.85 -20.74 21.54
C SER A 387 25.96 -20.52 20.51
N GLU A 388 25.72 -20.89 19.25
CA GLU A 388 26.68 -20.77 18.14
C GLU A 388 26.31 -19.67 17.15
N LYS A 389 27.32 -19.06 16.51
CA LYS A 389 27.11 -18.00 15.50
C LYS A 389 26.25 -18.44 14.32
N MET A 390 26.35 -19.71 13.91
CA MET A 390 25.53 -20.27 12.83
C MET A 390 24.07 -20.43 13.27
N ALA A 391 23.85 -20.91 14.50
CA ALA A 391 22.53 -21.04 15.09
C ALA A 391 21.84 -19.66 15.25
N ALA A 392 22.59 -18.62 15.60
CA ALA A 392 22.05 -17.26 15.71
C ALA A 392 21.57 -16.71 14.35
N VAL A 393 22.32 -16.98 13.27
CA VAL A 393 21.90 -16.59 11.91
C VAL A 393 20.70 -17.42 11.45
N MET A 394 20.66 -18.72 11.74
CA MET A 394 19.50 -19.56 11.41
C MET A 394 18.24 -19.16 12.19
N TYR A 395 18.40 -18.66 13.43
CA TYR A 395 17.31 -18.12 14.24
C TYR A 395 16.66 -16.86 13.62
N GLU A 396 17.43 -16.02 12.92
CA GLU A 396 16.88 -14.88 12.16
C GLU A 396 16.02 -15.33 10.95
N TYR A 397 16.22 -16.57 10.48
CA TYR A 397 15.55 -17.15 9.33
C TYR A 397 14.53 -18.24 9.69
N THR A 398 14.12 -18.36 10.97
CA THR A 398 13.07 -19.30 11.39
C THR A 398 11.77 -19.10 10.60
N SER A 399 11.47 -17.86 10.18
CA SER A 399 10.33 -17.54 9.30
C SER A 399 10.37 -18.19 7.90
N LEU A 400 11.52 -18.73 7.47
CA LEU A 400 11.72 -19.43 6.20
C LEU A 400 11.67 -20.96 6.34
N GLU A 401 11.33 -21.51 7.51
CA GLU A 401 11.30 -22.96 7.73
C GLU A 401 10.43 -23.70 6.68
N ASN A 402 9.25 -23.14 6.38
CA ASN A 402 8.35 -23.68 5.38
C ASN A 402 8.91 -23.62 3.93
N PHE A 403 9.73 -22.61 3.63
CA PHE A 403 10.45 -22.56 2.36
C PHE A 403 11.47 -23.70 2.27
N TRP A 404 12.23 -23.95 3.34
CA TRP A 404 13.21 -25.03 3.39
C TRP A 404 12.57 -26.42 3.35
N LYS A 405 11.40 -26.61 3.99
CA LYS A 405 10.62 -27.86 3.86
C LYS A 405 10.27 -28.15 2.39
N ARG A 406 9.77 -27.15 1.67
CA ARG A 406 9.43 -27.28 0.24
C ARG A 406 10.66 -27.49 -0.65
N TYR A 407 11.75 -26.77 -0.38
CA TYR A 407 13.02 -26.97 -1.09
C TYR A 407 13.59 -28.38 -0.91
N ASN A 408 13.60 -28.89 0.32
CA ASN A 408 14.14 -30.22 0.64
C ASN A 408 13.29 -31.33 0.01
N LYS A 409 11.96 -31.16 -0.04
CA LYS A 409 11.08 -32.11 -0.73
C LYS A 409 11.39 -32.20 -2.23
N ALA A 410 11.47 -31.06 -2.91
CA ALA A 410 11.83 -31.02 -4.33
C ALA A 410 13.22 -31.63 -4.57
N LEU A 411 14.16 -31.44 -3.65
CA LEU A 411 15.48 -32.06 -3.71
C LEU A 411 15.41 -33.59 -3.56
N LEU A 412 14.61 -34.10 -2.62
CA LEU A 412 14.40 -35.54 -2.45
C LEU A 412 13.77 -36.18 -3.69
N ASP A 413 12.76 -35.54 -4.26
CA ASP A 413 12.10 -36.03 -5.47
C ASP A 413 13.04 -36.01 -6.67
N LYS A 414 13.86 -34.97 -6.82
CA LYS A 414 14.94 -34.93 -7.82
C LYS A 414 15.90 -36.11 -7.63
N VAL A 415 16.36 -36.38 -6.42
CA VAL A 415 17.30 -37.48 -6.13
C VAL A 415 16.66 -38.84 -6.43
N ALA A 416 15.37 -39.02 -6.13
CA ALA A 416 14.62 -40.23 -6.46
C ALA A 416 14.53 -40.44 -7.99
N LEU A 417 14.19 -39.38 -8.73
CA LEU A 417 14.15 -39.40 -10.21
C LEU A 417 15.51 -39.68 -10.83
N ASP A 418 16.59 -39.08 -10.31
CA ASP A 418 17.95 -39.33 -10.77
C ASP A 418 18.35 -40.80 -10.57
N LYS A 419 17.94 -41.41 -9.44
CA LYS A 419 18.17 -42.83 -9.17
C LYS A 419 17.39 -43.73 -10.13
N GLU A 420 16.09 -43.45 -10.36
CA GLU A 420 15.26 -44.23 -11.28
C GLU A 420 15.78 -44.12 -12.73
N LYS A 421 16.16 -42.92 -13.16
CA LYS A 421 16.82 -42.68 -14.44
C LYS A 421 18.09 -43.50 -14.58
N ALA A 422 18.93 -43.58 -13.54
CA ALA A 422 20.14 -44.38 -13.57
C ALA A 422 19.85 -45.88 -13.73
N VAL A 423 18.82 -46.40 -13.05
CA VAL A 423 18.36 -47.79 -13.21
C VAL A 423 17.85 -48.06 -14.62
N LEU A 424 16.96 -47.21 -15.14
CA LEU A 424 16.43 -47.32 -16.50
C LEU A 424 17.54 -47.24 -17.56
N PHE A 425 18.58 -46.44 -17.32
CA PHE A 425 19.72 -46.36 -18.23
C PHE A 425 20.53 -47.67 -18.25
N GLN A 426 20.75 -48.28 -17.08
CA GLN A 426 21.41 -49.59 -16.99
C GLN A 426 20.56 -50.69 -17.67
N GLU A 427 19.25 -50.72 -17.42
CA GLU A 427 18.34 -51.66 -18.09
C GLU A 427 18.33 -51.46 -19.61
N ASN A 428 18.27 -50.21 -20.08
CA ASN A 428 18.33 -49.91 -21.52
C ASN A 428 19.64 -50.39 -22.14
N GLN A 429 20.77 -50.21 -21.44
CA GLN A 429 22.07 -50.69 -21.88
C GLN A 429 22.12 -52.23 -21.92
N GLN A 430 21.54 -52.91 -20.93
CA GLN A 430 21.42 -54.37 -20.91
C GLN A 430 20.54 -54.87 -22.06
N LEU A 431 19.38 -54.26 -22.28
CA LEU A 431 18.48 -54.61 -23.39
C LEU A 431 19.13 -54.38 -24.75
N ARG A 432 19.86 -53.27 -24.94
CA ARG A 432 20.65 -53.03 -26.15
C ARG A 432 21.73 -54.09 -26.35
N THR A 433 22.37 -54.54 -25.26
CA THR A 433 23.37 -55.60 -25.30
C THR A 433 22.74 -56.95 -25.67
N LEU A 434 21.60 -57.30 -25.07
CA LEU A 434 20.83 -58.51 -25.41
C LEU A 434 20.30 -58.48 -26.84
N LEU A 435 19.81 -57.34 -27.31
CA LEU A 435 19.37 -57.16 -28.68
C LEU A 435 20.54 -57.29 -29.66
N LYS A 436 21.71 -56.72 -29.33
CA LYS A 436 22.94 -56.91 -30.10
C LYS A 436 23.31 -58.40 -30.15
N GLN A 437 23.34 -59.10 -29.01
CA GLN A 437 23.59 -60.54 -28.96
C GLN A 437 22.59 -61.37 -29.77
N TYR A 438 21.31 -61.00 -29.77
CA TYR A 438 20.27 -61.69 -30.55
C TYR A 438 20.46 -61.46 -32.05
N LEU A 439 20.73 -60.23 -32.48
CA LEU A 439 21.01 -59.89 -33.87
C LEU A 439 22.31 -60.56 -34.35
N ASP A 440 23.34 -60.59 -33.50
CA ASP A 440 24.59 -61.32 -33.74
C ASP A 440 24.38 -62.85 -33.75
N GLY A 441 23.34 -63.36 -33.08
CA GLY A 441 22.96 -64.77 -33.14
C GLY A 441 22.26 -65.18 -34.44
N ILE A 442 21.67 -64.22 -35.17
CA ILE A 442 20.88 -64.46 -36.40
C ILE A 442 21.64 -64.04 -37.66
N SER A 443 22.48 -63.00 -37.56
CA SER A 443 23.32 -62.50 -38.65
C SER A 443 24.68 -63.19 -38.66
N VAL A 444 25.28 -63.33 -39.84
CA VAL A 444 26.66 -63.82 -39.99
C VAL A 444 27.53 -62.65 -40.46
N ASN A 445 28.26 -62.05 -39.51
CA ASN A 445 29.21 -60.96 -39.74
C ASN A 445 30.62 -61.35 -39.27
N ASP A 446 31.64 -60.67 -39.79
CA ASP A 446 33.06 -60.95 -39.53
C ASP A 446 33.44 -60.83 -38.03
N GLU A 447 32.81 -59.89 -37.32
CA GLU A 447 32.98 -59.71 -35.87
C GLU A 447 32.49 -60.93 -35.08
N ILE A 448 31.45 -61.63 -35.56
CA ILE A 448 30.83 -62.80 -34.92
C ILE A 448 31.64 -64.07 -35.19
N LEU A 449 32.31 -64.16 -36.34
CA LEU A 449 33.23 -65.25 -36.68
C LEU A 449 34.57 -65.15 -35.94
N SER A 450 34.97 -63.93 -35.54
CA SER A 450 36.19 -63.68 -34.77
C SER A 450 36.07 -63.99 -33.27
N GLN A 451 34.84 -64.06 -32.76
CA GLN A 451 34.53 -64.39 -31.36
C GLN A 451 34.10 -65.85 -31.25
N VAL A 452 34.21 -66.43 -30.04
CA VAL A 452 33.69 -67.79 -29.78
C VAL A 452 32.20 -67.78 -30.14
N ASN A 453 31.73 -68.72 -30.95
CA ASN A 453 30.37 -68.70 -31.49
C ASN A 453 29.87 -70.13 -31.71
N PRO A 454 28.54 -70.36 -31.83
CA PRO A 454 27.99 -71.69 -32.09
C PRO A 454 28.11 -72.13 -33.55
N LEU A 455 28.50 -71.22 -34.45
CA LEU A 455 28.63 -71.47 -35.89
C LEU A 455 29.97 -72.16 -36.26
N PHE A 456 31.05 -71.92 -35.50
CA PHE A 456 32.36 -72.54 -35.73
C PHE A 456 33.04 -72.92 -34.39
N VAL A 457 32.76 -74.15 -33.92
CA VAL A 457 33.25 -74.65 -32.62
C VAL A 457 34.64 -75.29 -32.76
N ILE A 458 35.65 -74.66 -32.15
CA ILE A 458 37.02 -75.19 -32.05
C ILE A 458 37.30 -75.55 -30.58
N ASN A 459 37.84 -76.76 -30.34
CA ASN A 459 38.24 -77.23 -29.00
C ASN A 459 37.12 -77.20 -27.92
N ASN A 460 35.89 -77.58 -28.27
CA ASN A 460 34.73 -77.63 -27.35
C ASN A 460 34.41 -76.30 -26.64
N ARG A 461 34.89 -75.17 -27.14
CA ARG A 461 34.54 -73.84 -26.61
C ARG A 461 33.39 -73.29 -27.44
N SER A 462 32.21 -73.20 -26.85
CA SER A 462 31.05 -72.53 -27.43
C SER A 462 30.41 -71.59 -26.39
N ASN A 463 29.69 -70.57 -26.86
CA ASN A 463 29.02 -69.60 -25.97
C ASN A 463 27.69 -70.11 -25.41
N ILE A 464 27.30 -71.35 -25.74
CA ILE A 464 26.05 -71.95 -25.31
C ILE A 464 26.35 -72.85 -24.13
N LYS A 465 25.81 -72.53 -22.94
CA LYS A 465 25.74 -73.49 -21.84
C LYS A 465 24.73 -74.57 -22.22
N MET A 466 25.23 -75.68 -22.76
CA MET A 466 24.45 -76.89 -23.02
C MET A 466 24.12 -77.61 -21.70
N ASN A 467 23.24 -77.02 -20.88
CA ASN A 467 22.57 -77.80 -19.83
C ASN A 467 21.42 -78.56 -20.48
N VAL A 468 21.73 -79.76 -20.97
CA VAL A 468 20.72 -80.73 -21.42
C VAL A 468 19.90 -81.14 -20.19
N PRO A 469 18.55 -81.08 -20.21
CA PRO A 469 17.74 -81.67 -19.16
C PRO A 469 17.96 -83.19 -19.19
N VAL A 470 18.72 -83.71 -18.22
CA VAL A 470 18.98 -85.15 -18.10
C VAL A 470 17.72 -85.82 -17.54
N MET A 471 16.79 -86.18 -18.42
CA MET A 471 15.71 -87.14 -18.15
C MET A 471 15.60 -88.15 -19.30
N ASP A 472 16.69 -88.84 -19.62
CA ASP A 472 16.66 -90.01 -20.51
C ASP A 472 17.29 -91.24 -19.80
N PRO A 473 16.50 -92.30 -19.50
CA PRO A 473 16.95 -93.47 -18.73
C PRO A 473 17.99 -94.37 -19.43
N ARG A 474 18.47 -94.06 -20.64
CA ARG A 474 19.29 -94.98 -21.46
C ARG A 474 20.79 -94.71 -21.46
N VAL A 475 21.27 -93.66 -20.80
CA VAL A 475 22.72 -93.38 -20.68
C VAL A 475 23.18 -93.59 -19.24
N ARG A 476 23.30 -94.86 -18.85
CA ARG A 476 23.95 -95.28 -17.62
C ARG A 476 25.37 -95.73 -17.96
N ARG A 477 26.38 -94.87 -17.77
CA ARG A 477 27.77 -95.33 -17.70
C ARG A 477 28.22 -95.36 -16.24
N GLN A 478 28.52 -96.58 -15.82
CA GLN A 478 29.13 -96.94 -14.54
C GLN A 478 30.45 -96.19 -14.38
N ALA A 479 30.61 -95.52 -13.24
CA ALA A 479 31.90 -95.09 -12.74
C ALA A 479 32.12 -95.75 -11.39
N THR A 480 33.10 -96.65 -11.35
CA THR A 480 33.66 -97.33 -10.20
C THR A 480 34.65 -96.41 -9.48
N GLY A 481 34.53 -96.23 -8.17
CA GLY A 481 35.56 -95.62 -7.32
C GLY A 481 35.00 -94.81 -6.12
N PRO A 482 35.45 -95.06 -4.87
CA PRO A 482 34.76 -94.62 -3.64
C PRO A 482 35.15 -93.21 -3.16
N PRO A 483 34.41 -92.63 -2.18
CA PRO A 483 34.42 -91.20 -1.91
C PRO A 483 35.53 -90.79 -0.93
N THR A 484 36.16 -89.66 -1.17
CA THR A 484 36.98 -88.97 -0.16
C THR A 484 36.35 -87.63 0.16
N ASN A 485 35.58 -87.61 1.25
CA ASN A 485 35.29 -86.39 1.98
C ASN A 485 36.59 -85.88 2.58
N VAL A 486 36.96 -84.63 2.26
CA VAL A 486 37.95 -83.88 3.03
C VAL A 486 37.30 -82.55 3.42
N VAL A 487 36.99 -82.45 4.70
CA VAL A 487 36.72 -81.22 5.44
C VAL A 487 38.05 -80.53 5.68
N ILE A 488 38.15 -79.23 5.38
CA ILE A 488 39.10 -78.32 6.07
C ILE A 488 38.38 -76.99 6.35
N GLU A 489 38.40 -76.65 7.63
CA GLU A 489 37.88 -75.45 8.27
C GLU A 489 38.78 -74.22 8.09
N ALA A 490 38.29 -73.10 8.66
CA ALA A 490 39.00 -71.88 9.08
C ALA A 490 39.03 -70.78 8.00
N ALA A 491 38.83 -69.49 8.27
CA ALA A 491 38.67 -68.72 9.50
C ALA A 491 38.67 -67.22 9.10
N HIS A 492 37.85 -66.39 9.76
CA HIS A 492 37.99 -64.91 9.91
C HIS A 492 37.95 -64.05 8.61
N VAL A 493 37.36 -62.85 8.52
CA VAL A 493 37.51 -61.64 9.34
C VAL A 493 36.33 -60.70 9.02
N ALA A 494 35.89 -59.96 10.04
CA ALA A 494 34.80 -58.99 10.00
C ALA A 494 35.27 -57.53 9.76
N LYS A 495 34.28 -56.67 9.44
CA LYS A 495 34.21 -55.20 9.56
C LYS A 495 34.99 -54.40 8.49
N HIS A 496 34.50 -53.28 7.96
CA HIS A 496 33.77 -52.17 8.58
C HIS A 496 32.84 -51.44 7.59
N LEU A 497 31.69 -51.00 8.08
CA LEU A 497 30.96 -49.82 7.58
C LEU A 497 31.60 -48.55 8.17
N PRO A 498 31.76 -47.47 7.39
CA PRO A 498 31.80 -46.13 7.92
C PRO A 498 30.48 -45.39 7.67
N SER A 499 30.19 -44.52 8.64
CA SER A 499 29.18 -43.48 8.68
C SER A 499 29.20 -42.56 7.47
#